data_AF-A0A5C8K328-F1
#
_entry.id   AF-A0A5C8K328-F1
#
_cell.length_a   1.000
_cell.length_b   1.000
_cell.length_c   1.000
_cell.angle_alpha   90.00
_cell.angle_beta   90.00
_cell.angle_gamma   90.00
#
_symmetry.space_group_name_H-M   'P 1'
#
loop_
_entity.id
_entity.type
_entity.pdbx_description
1 polymer ?
#
loop_
_entity_poly.entity_id
_entity_poly.type
_entity_poly.pdbx_seq_one_letter_code
_entity_poly.pdbx_strand_id
1 'polypeptide(L)'
;MIATLLTSHFLKYAGFALVAVGIPTLFLDNTIGAEVPLLMGLFFIFISKEKMEDERSYSLRFSSMTLAFLLAFIVAHLTGYLFTKGLITWQLEMINHFSILVFALAIAIFYARIYLIKE
;
A
#
# COMPACT_ATOMS: atom_id res chain seq x y z
N MET A 1 -19.71 19.33 -4.04
CA MET A 1 -18.28 19.74 -4.14
C MET A 1 -17.60 19.87 -2.78
N ILE A 2 -18.21 20.55 -1.80
CA ILE A 2 -17.63 20.72 -0.44
C ILE A 2 -17.58 19.39 0.34
N ALA A 3 -18.65 18.58 0.28
CA ALA A 3 -18.70 17.28 0.96
C ALA A 3 -17.60 16.31 0.47
N THR A 4 -17.37 16.23 -0.84
CA THR A 4 -16.37 15.35 -1.46
C THR A 4 -14.93 15.73 -1.10
N LEU A 5 -14.66 17.03 -0.91
CA LEU A 5 -13.38 17.54 -0.45
C LEU A 5 -13.12 17.17 1.02
N LEU A 6 -14.13 17.35 1.88
CA LEU A 6 -14.07 16.98 3.30
C LEU A 6 -13.79 15.48 3.49
N THR A 7 -14.45 14.62 2.70
CA THR A 7 -14.22 13.16 2.76
C THR A 7 -12.78 12.79 2.38
N SER A 8 -12.19 13.46 1.39
CA SER A 8 -10.82 13.19 0.96
C SER A 8 -9.78 13.53 2.04
N HIS A 9 -9.90 14.72 2.65
CA HIS A 9 -8.99 15.14 3.71
C HIS A 9 -9.12 14.23 4.94
N PHE A 10 -10.35 13.88 5.32
CA PHE A 10 -10.58 12.94 6.40
C PHE A 10 -9.90 11.58 6.15
N LEU A 11 -10.08 10.99 4.96
CA LEU A 11 -9.44 9.72 4.60
C LEU A 11 -7.91 9.81 4.66
N LYS A 12 -7.32 10.92 4.21
CA LYS A 12 -5.86 11.12 4.25
C LYS A 12 -5.35 11.13 5.70
N TYR A 13 -5.96 11.91 6.59
CA TYR A 13 -5.52 12.00 7.98
C TYR A 13 -5.81 10.73 8.77
N ALA A 14 -6.99 10.11 8.57
CA ALA A 14 -7.30 8.80 9.15
C ALA A 14 -6.30 7.74 8.67
N GLY A 15 -5.94 7.76 7.39
CA GLY A 15 -4.94 6.88 6.80
C GLY A 15 -3.57 7.02 7.47
N PHE A 16 -3.07 8.25 7.63
CA PHE A 16 -1.80 8.49 8.33
C PHE A 16 -1.84 8.05 9.80
N ALA A 17 -2.94 8.33 10.52
CA ALA A 17 -3.09 7.89 11.90
C ALA A 17 -3.05 6.36 12.01
N LEU A 18 -3.74 5.67 11.11
CA LEU A 18 -3.77 4.22 11.05
C LEU A 18 -2.41 3.61 10.67
N VAL A 19 -1.66 4.22 9.76
CA VAL A 19 -0.27 3.80 9.47
C VAL A 19 0.63 4.01 10.69
N ALA A 20 0.51 5.16 11.37
CA ALA A 20 1.32 5.47 12.55
C ALA A 20 1.08 4.49 13.71
N VAL A 21 -0.14 3.98 13.88
CA VAL A 21 -0.47 2.93 14.85
C VAL A 21 -0.14 1.53 14.31
N GLY A 22 -0.43 1.29 13.03
CA GLY A 22 -0.31 0.00 12.38
C GLY A 22 1.13 -0.51 12.24
N ILE A 23 2.09 0.38 12.05
CA ILE A 23 3.51 0.00 12.02
C ILE A 23 3.93 -0.60 13.37
N PRO A 24 3.79 0.11 14.52
CA PRO A 24 4.06 -0.48 15.84
C PRO A 24 3.30 -1.77 16.11
N THR A 25 2.00 -1.85 15.81
CA THR A 25 1.21 -3.06 16.11
C THR A 25 1.72 -4.27 15.35
N LEU A 26 2.14 -4.10 14.09
CA LEU A 26 2.69 -5.20 13.29
C LEU A 26 3.98 -5.79 13.88
N PHE A 27 4.78 -5.00 14.62
CA PHE A 27 6.02 -5.48 15.24
C PHE A 27 5.86 -5.90 16.71
N LEU A 28 4.89 -5.33 17.42
CA LEU A 28 4.68 -5.57 18.85
C LEU A 28 3.65 -6.66 19.13
N ASP A 29 2.74 -6.91 18.19
CA ASP A 29 1.63 -7.84 18.35
C ASP A 29 1.63 -8.88 17.20
N ASN A 30 1.81 -10.15 17.57
CA ASN A 30 1.80 -11.27 16.62
C ASN A 30 0.41 -11.93 16.52
N THR A 31 -0.64 -11.31 17.08
CA THR A 31 -2.01 -11.82 16.96
C THR A 31 -2.55 -11.68 15.54
N ILE A 32 -3.41 -12.63 15.15
CA ILE A 32 -4.10 -12.62 13.86
C ILE A 32 -4.95 -11.34 13.80
N GLY A 33 -4.63 -10.46 12.85
CA GLY A 33 -5.33 -9.19 12.65
C GLY A 33 -4.56 -7.93 13.07
N ALA A 34 -3.37 -8.07 13.69
CA ALA A 34 -2.50 -6.92 14.03
C ALA A 34 -2.08 -6.08 12.81
N GLU A 35 -2.17 -6.66 11.61
CA GLU A 35 -1.90 -6.05 10.30
C GLU A 35 -3.04 -5.14 9.80
N VAL A 36 -4.26 -5.31 10.31
CA VAL A 36 -5.46 -4.63 9.80
C VAL A 36 -5.36 -3.10 9.88
N PRO A 37 -4.89 -2.48 10.97
CA PRO A 37 -4.73 -1.03 11.04
C PRO A 37 -3.79 -0.51 9.96
N LEU A 38 -2.65 -1.19 9.72
CA LEU A 38 -1.70 -0.81 8.69
C LEU A 38 -2.32 -0.92 7.29
N LEU A 39 -2.98 -2.05 7.01
CA LEU A 39 -3.65 -2.28 5.72
C LEU A 39 -4.71 -1.22 5.44
N MET A 40 -5.58 -0.94 6.42
CA MET A 40 -6.61 0.10 6.30
C MET A 40 -6.00 1.48 6.12
N GLY A 41 -4.91 1.79 6.83
CA GLY A 41 -4.20 3.05 6.71
C GLY A 41 -3.63 3.28 5.31
N LEU A 42 -2.93 2.28 4.78
CA LEU A 42 -2.38 2.31 3.42
C LEU A 42 -3.50 2.42 2.37
N PHE A 43 -4.59 1.66 2.53
CA PHE A 43 -5.73 1.74 1.64
C PHE A 43 -6.36 3.15 1.63
N PHE A 44 -6.56 3.74 2.81
CA PHE A 44 -7.12 5.10 2.93
C PHE A 44 -6.23 6.17 2.30
N ILE A 45 -4.91 6.06 2.48
CA ILE A 45 -3.95 6.95 1.81
C ILE A 45 -4.07 6.80 0.28
N PHE A 46 -4.11 5.56 -0.22
CA PHE A 46 -4.18 5.27 -1.65
C PHE A 46 -5.45 5.83 -2.31
N ILE A 47 -6.61 5.70 -1.66
CA ILE A 47 -7.89 6.20 -2.21
C ILE A 47 -8.12 7.70 -1.96
N SER A 48 -7.40 8.32 -1.01
CA SER A 48 -7.56 9.74 -0.71
C SER A 48 -7.30 10.59 -1.95
N LYS A 49 -8.23 11.47 -2.33
CA LYS A 49 -8.10 12.29 -3.55
C LYS A 49 -7.04 13.36 -3.36
N GLU A 50 -6.08 13.40 -4.27
CA GLU A 50 -5.15 14.53 -4.39
C GLU A 50 -5.69 15.48 -5.46
N LYS A 51 -5.54 16.79 -5.24
CA LYS A 51 -6.17 17.84 -6.06
C LYS A 51 -5.59 17.99 -7.47
N MET A 52 -4.60 17.16 -7.85
CA MET A 52 -3.95 17.19 -9.17
C MET A 52 -4.91 16.67 -10.24
N GLU A 53 -5.03 17.41 -11.34
CA GLU A 53 -5.84 17.16 -12.56
C GLU A 53 -6.40 15.73 -12.65
N ASP A 54 -7.73 15.62 -12.44
CA ASP A 54 -8.45 14.40 -12.08
C ASP A 54 -8.14 13.19 -12.97
N GLU A 55 -7.85 13.40 -14.26
CA GLU A 55 -7.60 12.29 -15.21
C GLU A 55 -6.17 11.76 -15.16
N ARG A 56 -5.16 12.64 -15.07
CA ARG A 56 -3.74 12.23 -15.04
C ARG A 56 -3.41 11.54 -13.72
N SER A 57 -3.90 12.06 -12.61
CA SER A 57 -3.68 11.45 -11.29
C SER A 57 -4.33 10.07 -11.20
N TYR A 58 -5.52 9.92 -11.76
CA TYR A 58 -6.22 8.63 -11.78
C TYR A 58 -5.47 7.58 -12.61
N SER A 59 -5.03 7.94 -13.83
CA SER A 59 -4.28 7.03 -14.69
C SER A 59 -2.92 6.64 -14.07
N LEU A 60 -2.22 7.59 -13.45
CA LEU A 60 -0.98 7.30 -12.73
C LEU A 60 -1.20 6.37 -11.55
N ARG A 61 -2.26 6.56 -10.75
CA ARG A 61 -2.57 5.67 -9.62
C ARG A 61 -2.86 4.26 -10.09
N PHE A 62 -3.69 4.11 -11.11
CA PHE A 62 -4.05 2.81 -11.65
C PHE A 62 -2.82 2.08 -12.24
N SER A 63 -1.99 2.80 -13.01
CA SER A 63 -0.74 2.26 -13.55
C SER A 63 0.24 1.85 -12.43
N SER A 64 0.36 2.68 -11.38
CA SER A 64 1.24 2.41 -10.24
C SER A 64 0.77 1.20 -9.44
N MET A 65 -0.55 1.06 -9.23
CA MET A 65 -1.16 -0.10 -8.58
C MET A 65 -0.92 -1.39 -9.38
N THR A 66 -1.07 -1.33 -10.71
CA THR A 66 -0.83 -2.47 -11.59
C THR A 66 0.64 -2.91 -11.53
N LEU A 67 1.57 -1.95 -11.58
CA LEU A 67 3.00 -2.22 -11.46
C LEU A 67 3.35 -2.79 -10.08
N ALA A 68 2.80 -2.20 -9.01
CA ALA A 68 3.00 -2.68 -7.64
C ALA A 68 2.48 -4.10 -7.45
N PHE A 69 1.31 -4.42 -8.01
CA PHE A 69 0.76 -5.77 -7.98
C PHE A 69 1.67 -6.78 -8.67
N LEU A 70 2.17 -6.45 -9.86
CA LEU A 70 3.10 -7.31 -10.60
C LEU A 70 4.39 -7.55 -9.81
N LEU A 71 4.98 -6.49 -9.24
CA LEU A 71 6.18 -6.61 -8.41
C LEU A 71 5.93 -7.44 -7.15
N ALA A 72 4.84 -7.19 -6.43
CA ALA A 72 4.47 -7.95 -5.25
C ALA A 72 4.23 -9.43 -5.58
N PHE A 73 3.61 -9.72 -6.73
CA PHE A 73 3.39 -11.08 -7.21
C PHE A 73 4.70 -11.82 -7.48
N ILE A 74 5.66 -11.15 -8.13
CA ILE A 74 7.02 -11.69 -8.34
C ILE A 74 7.69 -11.97 -7.00
N VAL A 75 7.64 -11.02 -6.06
CA VAL A 75 8.24 -11.17 -4.72
C VAL A 75 7.59 -12.34 -3.97
N ALA A 76 6.27 -12.47 -4.01
CA ALA A 76 5.56 -13.58 -3.37
C ALA A 76 5.97 -14.94 -3.95
N HIS A 77 6.07 -15.05 -5.28
CA HIS A 77 6.51 -16.28 -5.93
C HIS A 77 7.98 -16.60 -5.66
N LEU A 78 8.84 -15.59 -5.68
CA LEU A 78 10.26 -15.77 -5.42
C LEU A 78 10.50 -16.20 -3.97
N THR A 79 9.83 -15.57 -3.01
CA THR A 79 9.93 -15.95 -1.59
C THR A 79 9.39 -17.36 -1.37
N GLY A 80 8.25 -17.73 -1.96
CA GLY A 80 7.75 -19.11 -1.92
C GLY A 80 8.73 -20.11 -2.53
N TYR A 81 9.33 -19.82 -3.68
CA TYR A 81 10.35 -20.68 -4.29
C TYR A 81 11.57 -20.86 -3.37
N LEU A 82 12.12 -19.76 -2.85
CA LEU A 82 13.28 -19.80 -1.95
C LEU A 82 12.97 -20.55 -0.65
N PHE A 83 11.75 -20.42 -0.13
CA PHE A 83 11.28 -21.16 1.04
C PHE A 83 11.24 -22.66 0.77
N THR A 84 10.69 -23.10 -0.37
CA THR A 84 10.71 -24.53 -0.76
C THR A 84 12.10 -25.11 -0.98
N LYS A 85 13.10 -24.25 -1.27
CA LYS A 85 14.52 -24.64 -1.38
C LYS A 85 15.27 -24.59 -0.05
N GLY A 86 14.61 -24.19 1.04
CA GLY A 86 15.23 -24.04 2.36
C GLY A 86 16.23 -22.90 2.46
N LEU A 87 16.20 -21.95 1.52
CA LEU A 87 17.11 -20.80 1.50
C LEU A 87 16.63 -19.66 2.41
N ILE A 88 15.33 -19.61 2.69
CA ILE A 88 14.72 -18.69 3.64
C ILE A 88 13.71 -19.43 4.54
N THR A 89 13.49 -18.91 5.73
CA THR A 89 12.58 -19.49 6.74
C THR A 89 11.21 -18.82 6.80
N TRP A 90 10.95 -17.86 5.92
CA TRP A 90 9.71 -17.08 5.87
C TRP A 90 9.19 -17.05 4.44
N GLN A 91 7.87 -16.97 4.28
CA GLN A 91 7.25 -16.78 2.97
C GLN A 91 6.00 -15.91 3.10
N LEU A 92 5.64 -15.22 2.02
CA LEU A 92 4.46 -14.34 1.97
C LEU A 92 3.17 -15.17 1.79
N GLU A 93 2.71 -15.86 2.84
CA GLU A 93 1.49 -16.71 2.76
C GLU A 93 0.20 -15.91 2.94
N MET A 94 0.24 -14.93 3.84
CA MET A 94 -0.95 -14.23 4.26
C MET A 94 -1.34 -13.13 3.26
N ILE A 95 -2.60 -13.16 2.85
CA ILE A 95 -3.19 -12.18 1.93
C ILE A 95 -3.06 -10.74 2.44
N ASN A 96 -3.07 -10.54 3.76
CA ASN A 96 -2.92 -9.23 4.38
C ASN A 96 -1.50 -8.68 4.17
N HIS A 97 -0.46 -9.46 4.49
CA HIS A 97 0.94 -9.12 4.17
C HIS A 97 1.18 -8.84 2.68
N PHE A 98 0.59 -9.65 1.79
CA PHE A 98 0.65 -9.41 0.35
C PHE A 98 0.01 -8.06 -0.02
N SER A 99 -1.18 -7.80 0.50
CA SER A 99 -1.91 -6.55 0.23
C SER A 99 -1.19 -5.33 0.78
N ILE A 100 -0.58 -5.43 1.97
CA ILE A 100 0.28 -4.39 2.55
C ILE A 100 1.43 -4.07 1.60
N LEU A 101 2.12 -5.09 1.10
CA LEU A 101 3.22 -4.92 0.15
C LEU A 101 2.74 -4.22 -1.14
N VAL A 102 1.60 -4.64 -1.70
CA VAL A 102 1.01 -4.02 -2.90
C VAL A 102 0.70 -2.54 -2.66
N PHE A 103 -0.02 -2.20 -1.59
CA PHE A 103 -0.38 -0.80 -1.35
C PHE A 103 0.83 0.07 -1.01
N ALA A 104 1.78 -0.44 -0.23
CA ALA A 104 3.01 0.26 0.07
C ALA A 104 3.81 0.57 -1.21
N LEU A 105 3.98 -0.43 -2.09
CA LEU A 105 4.63 -0.24 -3.39
C LEU A 105 3.85 0.70 -4.29
N ALA A 106 2.52 0.58 -4.35
CA ALA A 106 1.68 1.43 -5.20
C ALA A 106 1.80 2.90 -4.80
N ILE A 107 1.77 3.20 -3.50
CA ILE A 107 1.95 4.55 -2.96
C ILE A 107 3.37 5.06 -3.26
N ALA A 108 4.39 4.23 -3.03
CA ALA A 108 5.77 4.59 -3.29
C ALA A 108 6.01 4.90 -4.78
N ILE A 109 5.54 4.05 -5.69
CA ILE A 109 5.66 4.23 -7.14
C ILE A 109 4.87 5.46 -7.59
N PHE A 110 3.64 5.64 -7.09
CA PHE A 110 2.81 6.79 -7.42
C PHE A 110 3.52 8.11 -7.08
N TYR A 111 4.02 8.25 -5.86
CA TYR A 111 4.71 9.47 -5.44
C TYR A 111 6.10 9.61 -6.07
N ALA A 112 6.84 8.52 -6.29
CA ALA A 112 8.08 8.55 -7.05
C ALA A 112 7.83 9.08 -8.47
N ARG A 113 6.78 8.63 -9.14
CA ARG A 113 6.40 9.10 -10.47
C ARG A 113 5.98 10.57 -10.47
N ILE A 114 5.23 11.02 -9.47
CA ILE A 114 4.82 12.44 -9.39
C ILE A 114 6.01 13.37 -9.13
N TYR A 115 6.90 13.01 -8.21
CA TYR A 115 7.93 13.93 -7.72
C TYR A 115 9.29 13.78 -8.39
N LEU A 116 9.66 12.57 -8.84
CA LEU A 116 10.97 12.29 -9.45
C LEU A 116 10.91 12.25 -10.96
N ILE A 117 9.80 11.75 -11.53
CA ILE A 117 9.60 11.67 -12.98
C ILE A 117 8.72 12.84 -13.39
N LYS A 118 9.36 13.98 -13.61
CA LYS A 118 8.71 15.19 -14.11
C LYS A 118 8.41 15.01 -15.61
N GLU A 119 7.45 14.13 -15.93
CA GLU A 119 6.87 13.98 -17.27
C GLU A 119 5.92 15.13 -17.60
#